data_AF-A0A554G8A5-F1
#
_entry.id   AF-A0A554G8A5-F1
#
_cell.length_a   1.000
_cell.length_b   1.000
_cell.length_c   1.000
_cell.angle_alpha   90.00
_cell.angle_beta   90.00
_cell.angle_gamma   90.00
#
_symmetry.space_group_name_H-M   'P 1'
#
loop_
_entity.id
_entity.type
_entity.pdbx_description
1 polymer ?
#
loop_
_entity_poly.entity_id
_entity_poly.type
_entity_poly.pdbx_seq_one_letter_code
_entity_poly.pdbx_strand_id
1 'polypeptide(L)'
;MTTPPPEAPAPHVNTVLFQLKWKAELRASGAMTPRVPVQFVAEQGRALRVIDLRDKEELTGIMGHIPGSLWVPLERIAEVARHLAPDVPVVLVSHSGRRAGLAAQYLHALGMRYVAALAGGMIAWRTAGYSTSRRAAPFERSLTAPAFAPEEGPSAGPLTKEHLERHVGDPSQVRWARLSALLMTGRRSCVDGRDEQGVIGTPGGDAGEFLLALAAVERVTGALFDDKTVEEVLFQELEVFGRFYMHTDTHAWETLVAALASDPGLSAHRLPDLKDEAGWHAFVDHPPVELRPRVLERLLEPAHLGCGHLKLMLTRPQDYGVRPDLVRAFLRAYHGLRWQGVPELEFVTLSGVHDEAAVLTVYVEEDLWDMTSIPLVSPSVGPKQVFVAHPQVAAKHRDHYVEFFRRLTRWVKLEPHQVEPLRTEMNAIAATQLGHTLKSLANGLPLFEARFEGTDRVRVVEAGKV
;
A
#
# COMPACT_ATOMS: atom_id res chain seq x y z
N MET A 1 -36.23 -22.88 -28.16
CA MET A 1 -35.66 -22.48 -26.86
C MET A 1 -34.28 -21.92 -27.13
N THR A 2 -34.19 -20.62 -27.33
CA THR A 2 -32.92 -19.91 -27.50
C THR A 2 -32.27 -19.77 -26.14
N THR A 3 -31.10 -20.36 -25.97
CA THR A 3 -30.23 -20.14 -24.81
C THR A 3 -30.01 -18.64 -24.62
N PRO A 4 -30.17 -18.10 -23.40
CA PRO A 4 -29.83 -16.70 -23.15
C PRO A 4 -28.34 -16.50 -23.45
N PRO A 5 -27.93 -15.32 -23.96
CA PRO A 5 -26.52 -15.02 -24.13
C PRO A 5 -25.81 -15.12 -22.77
N PRO A 6 -24.54 -15.55 -22.72
CA PRO A 6 -23.78 -15.55 -21.47
C PRO A 6 -23.77 -14.13 -20.90
N GLU A 7 -24.11 -14.00 -19.62
CA GLU A 7 -23.99 -12.75 -18.87
C GLU A 7 -22.57 -12.21 -19.05
N ALA A 8 -22.46 -10.97 -19.54
CA ALA A 8 -21.18 -10.30 -19.63
C ALA A 8 -20.58 -10.21 -18.21
N PRO A 9 -19.31 -10.60 -18.00
CA PRO A 9 -18.69 -10.47 -16.69
C PRO A 9 -18.66 -8.99 -16.30
N ALA A 10 -19.19 -8.68 -15.12
CA ALA A 10 -19.16 -7.34 -14.57
C ALA A 10 -17.72 -6.85 -14.36
N PRO A 11 -17.42 -5.55 -14.54
CA PRO A 11 -16.08 -5.02 -14.39
C PRO A 11 -15.53 -5.30 -12.99
N HIS A 12 -14.32 -5.88 -12.92
CA HIS A 12 -13.60 -6.33 -11.71
C HIS A 12 -13.07 -5.19 -10.80
N VAL A 13 -13.88 -4.15 -10.58
CA VAL A 13 -13.73 -3.21 -9.45
C VAL A 13 -14.61 -3.66 -8.26
N ASN A 14 -15.40 -4.71 -8.46
CA ASN A 14 -16.34 -5.29 -7.52
C ASN A 14 -15.76 -6.53 -6.80
N THR A 15 -14.49 -6.48 -6.37
CA THR A 15 -13.97 -7.57 -5.53
C THR A 15 -14.75 -7.58 -4.21
N VAL A 16 -15.14 -8.77 -3.76
CA VAL A 16 -15.79 -8.97 -2.45
C VAL A 16 -15.00 -8.25 -1.34
N LEU A 17 -13.67 -8.23 -1.47
CA LEU A 17 -12.73 -7.51 -0.62
C LEU A 17 -12.96 -5.99 -0.58
N PHE A 18 -13.11 -5.32 -1.73
CA PHE A 18 -13.43 -3.89 -1.76
C PHE A 18 -14.76 -3.61 -1.03
N GLN A 19 -15.79 -4.42 -1.29
CA GLN A 19 -17.09 -4.26 -0.66
C GLN A 19 -17.05 -4.51 0.85
N LEU A 20 -16.24 -5.48 1.31
CA LEU A 20 -16.02 -5.75 2.72
C LEU A 20 -15.28 -4.61 3.40
N LYS A 21 -14.19 -4.11 2.81
CA LYS A 21 -13.45 -2.94 3.31
C LYS A 21 -14.35 -1.71 3.38
N TRP A 22 -15.10 -1.42 2.32
CA TRP A 22 -16.08 -0.33 2.29
C TRP A 22 -17.11 -0.46 3.41
N LYS A 23 -17.72 -1.65 3.58
CA LYS A 23 -18.71 -1.90 4.64
C LYS A 23 -18.09 -1.78 6.04
N ALA A 24 -16.85 -2.21 6.24
CA ALA A 24 -16.14 -2.09 7.51
C ALA A 24 -15.95 -0.61 7.88
N GLU A 25 -15.48 0.22 6.94
CA GLU A 25 -15.32 1.66 7.14
C GLU A 25 -16.65 2.35 7.47
N LEU A 26 -17.71 2.00 6.74
CA LEU A 26 -19.03 2.55 6.99
C LEU A 26 -19.55 2.20 8.40
N ARG A 27 -19.34 0.97 8.86
CA ARG A 27 -19.72 0.54 10.23
C ARG A 27 -18.92 1.28 11.30
N ALA A 28 -17.62 1.46 11.08
CA ALA A 28 -16.75 2.19 12.01
C ALA A 28 -17.15 3.66 12.16
N SER A 29 -17.73 4.27 11.12
CA SER A 29 -18.12 5.69 11.12
C SER A 29 -19.28 6.04 12.06
N GLY A 30 -20.06 5.05 12.54
CA GLY A 30 -21.10 5.21 13.56
C GLY A 30 -22.26 6.17 13.23
N ALA A 31 -22.29 6.77 12.03
CA ALA A 31 -23.23 7.82 11.65
C ALA A 31 -24.22 7.33 10.57
N MET A 32 -25.43 7.91 10.54
CA MET A 32 -26.40 7.78 9.44
C MET A 32 -25.88 8.32 8.09
N THR A 33 -24.64 8.84 8.06
CA THR A 33 -23.98 9.39 6.87
C THR A 33 -22.79 8.50 6.52
N PRO A 34 -22.79 7.83 5.36
CA PRO A 34 -21.64 7.06 4.91
C PRO A 34 -20.40 7.97 4.77
N ARG A 35 -19.33 7.67 5.51
CA ARG A 35 -18.05 8.40 5.46
C ARG A 35 -16.88 7.43 5.40
N VAL A 36 -15.84 7.81 4.66
CA VAL A 36 -14.58 7.05 4.54
C VAL A 36 -13.39 7.91 4.92
N PRO A 37 -12.34 7.35 5.53
CA PRO A 37 -11.15 8.10 5.94
C PRO A 37 -10.31 8.55 4.74
N VAL A 38 -9.42 9.53 4.97
CA VAL A 38 -8.57 10.11 3.92
C VAL A 38 -7.64 9.07 3.30
N GLN A 39 -7.03 8.23 4.14
CA GLN A 39 -6.09 7.18 3.74
C GLN A 39 -6.76 6.19 2.78
N PHE A 40 -7.98 5.75 3.10
CA PHE A 40 -8.77 4.90 2.21
C PHE A 40 -8.92 5.54 0.82
N VAL A 41 -9.21 6.84 0.74
CA VAL A 41 -9.41 7.52 -0.55
C VAL A 41 -8.12 7.70 -1.33
N ALA A 42 -7.00 7.94 -0.64
CA ALA A 42 -5.70 8.08 -1.26
C ALA A 42 -5.15 6.75 -1.79
N GLU A 43 -5.42 5.65 -1.08
CA GLU A 43 -4.94 4.32 -1.42
C GLU A 43 -5.78 3.67 -2.53
N GLN A 44 -7.09 3.91 -2.59
CA GLN A 44 -7.99 3.12 -3.44
C GLN A 44 -8.02 3.50 -4.94
N GLY A 45 -7.06 4.31 -5.45
CA GLY A 45 -6.79 4.52 -6.88
C GLY A 45 -8.01 4.44 -7.83
N ARG A 46 -8.02 3.41 -8.72
CA ARG A 46 -9.12 3.03 -9.66
C ARG A 46 -10.46 2.76 -9.01
N ALA A 47 -10.43 2.24 -7.79
CA ALA A 47 -11.58 1.57 -7.22
C ALA A 47 -12.71 2.52 -6.86
N LEU A 48 -12.44 3.83 -6.82
CA LEU A 48 -13.44 4.84 -6.53
C LEU A 48 -13.33 6.08 -7.42
N ARG A 49 -14.47 6.74 -7.64
CA ARG A 49 -14.57 8.06 -8.23
C ARG A 49 -14.58 9.12 -7.13
N VAL A 50 -13.67 10.08 -7.22
CA VAL A 50 -13.66 11.27 -6.35
C VAL A 50 -14.42 12.39 -7.05
N ILE A 51 -15.50 12.88 -6.45
CA ILE A 51 -16.32 13.96 -6.99
C ILE A 51 -16.32 15.14 -6.01
N ASP A 52 -15.82 16.29 -6.45
CA ASP A 52 -15.79 17.52 -5.67
C ASP A 52 -17.05 18.35 -5.92
N LEU A 53 -17.76 18.66 -4.82
CA LEU A 53 -19.05 19.36 -4.82
C LEU A 53 -18.95 20.86 -4.60
N ARG A 54 -17.74 21.35 -4.36
CA ARG A 54 -17.49 22.76 -4.04
C ARG A 54 -17.60 23.64 -5.28
N ASP A 55 -17.66 24.95 -5.05
CA ASP A 55 -17.73 25.92 -6.13
C ASP A 55 -16.38 26.03 -6.86
N LYS A 56 -16.39 26.51 -8.11
CA LYS A 56 -15.19 26.60 -8.96
C LYS A 56 -14.05 27.33 -8.26
N GLU A 57 -14.38 28.41 -7.58
CA GLU A 57 -13.47 29.30 -6.86
C GLU A 57 -12.80 28.58 -5.68
N GLU A 58 -13.48 27.61 -5.05
CA GLU A 58 -12.90 26.78 -3.98
C GLU A 58 -11.89 25.77 -4.55
N LEU A 59 -12.12 25.24 -5.76
CA LEU A 59 -11.25 24.25 -6.43
C LEU A 59 -9.98 24.88 -7.02
N THR A 60 -10.06 26.11 -7.53
CA THR A 60 -8.92 26.84 -8.10
C THR A 60 -8.25 27.78 -7.08
N GLY A 61 -8.89 28.03 -5.93
CA GLY A 61 -8.40 28.93 -4.89
C GLY A 61 -7.33 28.34 -3.97
N ILE A 62 -7.29 28.83 -2.72
CA ILE A 62 -6.22 28.51 -1.76
C ILE A 62 -6.21 27.02 -1.36
N MET A 63 -7.38 26.38 -1.37
CA MET A 63 -7.52 24.98 -0.99
C MET A 63 -7.14 23.99 -2.07
N GLY A 64 -7.21 24.40 -3.34
CA GLY A 64 -7.09 23.47 -4.45
C GLY A 64 -8.16 22.37 -4.39
N HIS A 65 -7.94 21.31 -5.15
CA HIS A 65 -8.76 20.09 -5.20
C HIS A 65 -7.84 18.85 -5.26
N ILE A 66 -8.43 17.67 -5.09
CA ILE A 66 -7.71 16.39 -5.19
C ILE A 66 -7.35 16.13 -6.66
N PRO A 67 -6.07 15.94 -7.03
CA PRO A 67 -5.70 15.58 -8.39
C PRO A 67 -6.48 14.33 -8.84
N GLY A 68 -7.04 14.37 -10.05
CA GLY A 68 -7.88 13.28 -10.54
C GLY A 68 -9.37 13.40 -10.21
N SER A 69 -9.79 14.33 -9.34
CA SER A 69 -11.22 14.50 -9.03
C SER A 69 -12.03 15.00 -10.22
N LEU A 70 -13.30 14.62 -10.27
CA LEU A 70 -14.34 15.22 -11.11
C LEU A 70 -14.99 16.39 -10.36
N TRP A 71 -15.55 17.33 -11.10
CA TRP A 71 -16.29 18.45 -10.51
C TRP A 71 -17.78 18.34 -10.85
N VAL A 72 -18.62 18.29 -9.80
CA VAL A 72 -20.07 18.30 -9.92
C VAL A 72 -20.59 19.18 -8.80
N PRO A 73 -20.99 20.43 -9.08
CA PRO A 73 -21.43 21.32 -8.01
C PRO A 73 -22.69 20.73 -7.35
N LEU A 74 -22.90 21.06 -6.07
CA LEU A 74 -23.91 20.43 -5.22
C LEU A 74 -25.32 20.47 -5.84
N GLU A 75 -25.66 21.54 -6.56
CA GLU A 75 -26.96 21.75 -7.22
C GLU A 75 -27.20 20.73 -8.34
N ARG A 76 -26.11 20.15 -8.88
CA ARG A 76 -26.10 19.15 -9.96
C ARG A 76 -25.83 17.74 -9.45
N ILE A 77 -25.89 17.50 -8.14
CA ILE A 77 -25.53 16.18 -7.58
C ILE A 77 -26.37 15.03 -8.15
N ALA A 78 -27.65 15.28 -8.48
CA ALA A 78 -28.52 14.27 -9.09
C ALA A 78 -27.99 13.75 -10.44
N GLU A 79 -27.12 14.51 -11.13
CA GLU A 79 -26.46 14.06 -12.35
C GLU A 79 -25.58 12.83 -12.12
N VAL A 80 -25.00 12.67 -10.93
CA VAL A 80 -24.15 11.52 -10.60
C VAL A 80 -24.93 10.21 -10.73
N ALA A 81 -26.12 10.13 -10.14
CA ALA A 81 -26.98 8.93 -10.24
C ALA A 81 -27.57 8.72 -11.65
N ARG A 82 -27.60 9.75 -12.50
CA ARG A 82 -28.04 9.62 -13.90
C ARG A 82 -26.94 9.09 -14.82
N HIS A 83 -25.68 9.39 -14.53
CA HIS A 83 -24.55 9.05 -15.42
C HIS A 83 -23.70 7.87 -14.92
N LEU A 84 -23.74 7.55 -13.63
CA LEU A 84 -22.99 6.44 -13.05
C LEU A 84 -23.93 5.30 -12.67
N ALA A 85 -23.48 4.06 -12.88
CA ALA A 85 -24.22 2.90 -12.44
C ALA A 85 -24.27 2.81 -10.89
N PRO A 86 -25.33 2.21 -10.30
CA PRO A 86 -25.50 2.14 -8.85
C PRO A 86 -24.36 1.48 -8.06
N ASP A 87 -23.58 0.63 -8.73
CA ASP A 87 -22.45 -0.12 -8.16
C ASP A 87 -21.12 0.62 -8.23
N VAL A 88 -21.04 1.74 -8.95
CA VAL A 88 -19.79 2.50 -9.06
C VAL A 88 -19.48 3.13 -7.69
N PRO A 89 -18.32 2.85 -7.07
CA PRO A 89 -17.97 3.47 -5.81
C PRO A 89 -17.64 4.95 -6.00
N VAL A 90 -18.31 5.80 -5.23
CA VAL A 90 -18.21 7.26 -5.32
C VAL A 90 -17.89 7.85 -3.94
N VAL A 91 -16.85 8.66 -3.89
CA VAL A 91 -16.51 9.49 -2.74
C VAL A 91 -16.73 10.95 -3.08
N LEU A 92 -17.63 11.58 -2.33
CA LEU A 92 -17.96 12.98 -2.44
C LEU A 92 -17.05 13.83 -1.56
N VAL A 93 -16.60 14.96 -2.09
CA VAL A 93 -15.69 15.87 -1.43
C VAL A 93 -16.34 17.24 -1.27
N SER A 94 -16.16 17.80 -0.09
CA SER A 94 -16.51 19.19 0.21
C SER A 94 -15.48 19.78 1.17
N HIS A 95 -15.62 21.05 1.55
CA HIS A 95 -14.64 21.73 2.41
C HIS A 95 -14.33 20.96 3.70
N SER A 96 -15.35 20.63 4.50
CA SER A 96 -15.25 19.91 5.78
C SER A 96 -15.91 18.53 5.77
N GLY A 97 -16.37 18.05 4.62
CA GLY A 97 -17.12 16.80 4.48
C GLY A 97 -18.62 16.90 4.81
N ARG A 98 -19.10 18.02 5.38
CA ARG A 98 -20.51 18.19 5.77
C ARG A 98 -21.48 18.20 4.58
N ARG A 99 -21.23 19.04 3.55
CA ARG A 99 -22.05 19.10 2.33
C ARG A 99 -22.05 17.76 1.59
N ALA A 100 -20.86 17.17 1.47
CA ALA A 100 -20.66 15.85 0.88
C ALA A 100 -21.44 14.75 1.61
N GLY A 101 -21.53 14.81 2.95
CA GLY A 101 -22.30 13.85 3.73
C GLY A 101 -23.79 13.86 3.39
N LEU A 102 -24.40 15.05 3.34
CA LEU A 102 -25.81 15.20 2.96
C LEU A 102 -26.05 14.74 1.52
N ALA A 103 -25.15 15.10 0.61
CA ALA A 103 -25.18 14.67 -0.79
C ALA A 103 -25.07 13.14 -0.94
N ALA A 104 -24.25 12.48 -0.11
CA ALA A 104 -24.11 11.03 -0.13
C ALA A 104 -25.40 10.32 0.32
N GLN A 105 -26.07 10.84 1.38
CA GLN A 105 -27.38 10.32 1.79
C GLN A 105 -28.42 10.48 0.67
N TYR A 106 -28.43 11.63 0.00
CA TYR A 106 -29.33 11.89 -1.12
C TYR A 106 -29.09 10.93 -2.29
N LEU A 107 -27.83 10.72 -2.70
CA LEU A 107 -27.48 9.75 -3.75
C LEU A 107 -27.82 8.31 -3.35
N HIS A 108 -27.67 7.97 -2.07
CA HIS A 108 -28.07 6.67 -1.55
C HIS A 108 -29.59 6.46 -1.67
N ALA A 109 -30.39 7.47 -1.34
CA ALA A 109 -31.84 7.45 -1.54
C ALA A 109 -32.26 7.34 -3.02
N LEU A 110 -31.41 7.79 -3.94
CA LEU A 110 -31.56 7.59 -5.39
C LEU A 110 -31.06 6.23 -5.90
N GLY A 111 -30.63 5.33 -5.01
CA GLY A 111 -30.26 3.96 -5.34
C GLY A 111 -28.76 3.71 -5.49
N MET A 112 -27.89 4.70 -5.29
CA MET A 112 -26.44 4.49 -5.31
C MET A 112 -26.01 3.68 -4.08
N ARG A 113 -25.43 2.50 -4.30
CA ARG A 113 -25.09 1.56 -3.22
C ARG A 113 -23.77 1.89 -2.52
N TYR A 114 -22.78 2.35 -3.28
CA TYR A 114 -21.43 2.64 -2.80
C TYR A 114 -21.14 4.13 -2.91
N VAL A 115 -21.82 4.95 -2.11
CA VAL A 115 -21.56 6.39 -2.04
C VAL A 115 -21.24 6.81 -0.62
N ALA A 116 -20.15 7.55 -0.45
CA ALA A 116 -19.71 8.07 0.85
C ALA A 116 -19.12 9.47 0.72
N ALA A 117 -19.01 10.18 1.84
CA ALA A 117 -18.29 11.44 1.92
C ALA A 117 -16.86 11.21 2.43
N LEU A 118 -15.90 11.97 1.92
CA LEU A 118 -14.57 12.05 2.49
C LEU A 118 -14.65 12.63 3.92
N ALA A 119 -14.27 11.85 4.93
CA ALA A 119 -14.27 12.28 6.31
C ALA A 119 -13.36 13.50 6.49
N GLY A 120 -13.90 14.60 7.04
CA GLY A 120 -13.20 15.87 7.24
C GLY A 120 -12.92 16.67 5.96
N GLY A 121 -13.31 16.17 4.78
CA GLY A 121 -13.22 16.89 3.51
C GLY A 121 -11.80 17.32 3.11
N MET A 122 -11.71 18.41 2.35
CA MET A 122 -10.42 18.96 1.91
C MET A 122 -9.51 19.44 3.04
N ILE A 123 -10.08 19.80 4.20
CA ILE A 123 -9.26 20.10 5.39
C ILE A 123 -8.45 18.87 5.77
N ALA A 124 -9.12 17.74 6.01
CA ALA A 124 -8.45 16.51 6.41
C ALA A 124 -7.49 15.97 5.34
N TRP A 125 -7.86 16.07 4.06
CA TRP A 125 -6.98 15.71 2.94
C TRP A 125 -5.63 16.44 3.00
N ARG A 126 -5.69 17.77 3.19
CA ARG A 126 -4.48 18.61 3.27
C ARG A 126 -3.70 18.38 4.56
N THR A 127 -4.39 18.22 5.68
CA THR A 127 -3.78 17.95 6.99
C THR A 127 -3.02 16.63 7.00
N ALA A 128 -3.53 15.61 6.30
CA ALA A 128 -2.86 14.32 6.14
C ALA A 128 -1.68 14.34 5.14
N GLY A 129 -1.34 15.51 4.58
CA GLY A 129 -0.16 15.67 3.71
C GLY A 129 -0.36 15.26 2.25
N TYR A 130 -1.58 14.93 1.82
CA TYR A 130 -1.84 14.60 0.43
C TYR A 130 -1.82 15.84 -0.48
N SER A 131 -1.39 15.64 -1.73
CA SER A 131 -1.20 16.73 -2.68
C SER A 131 -2.53 17.27 -3.22
N THR A 132 -2.51 18.54 -3.61
CA THR A 132 -3.66 19.25 -4.17
C THR A 132 -3.26 19.95 -5.47
N SER A 133 -4.17 20.01 -6.44
CA SER A 133 -4.01 20.84 -7.64
C SER A 133 -4.90 22.07 -7.57
N ARG A 134 -4.56 23.12 -8.32
CA ARG A 134 -5.38 24.35 -8.48
C ARG A 134 -5.74 24.62 -9.94
N ARG A 135 -5.41 23.68 -10.84
CA ARG A 135 -5.68 23.82 -12.27
C ARG A 135 -7.18 23.73 -12.55
N ALA A 136 -7.61 24.30 -13.67
CA ALA A 136 -8.99 24.24 -14.12
C ALA A 136 -9.41 22.86 -14.70
N ALA A 137 -8.49 21.90 -14.77
CA ALA A 137 -8.69 20.58 -15.38
C ALA A 137 -9.97 19.82 -14.94
N PRO A 138 -10.44 19.87 -13.68
CA PRO A 138 -11.69 19.22 -13.31
C PRO A 138 -12.92 19.73 -14.06
N PHE A 139 -12.90 20.97 -14.56
CA PHE A 139 -14.04 21.59 -15.25
C PHE A 139 -14.21 21.12 -16.69
N GLU A 140 -13.16 20.52 -17.26
CA GLU A 140 -13.16 19.99 -18.63
C GLU A 140 -13.51 18.50 -18.66
N ARG A 141 -13.53 17.83 -17.50
CA ARG A 141 -13.83 16.41 -17.37
C ARG A 141 -15.34 16.19 -17.35
N SER A 142 -15.81 15.33 -18.24
CA SER A 142 -17.22 14.92 -18.24
C SER A 142 -17.49 13.86 -17.17
N LEU A 143 -18.67 13.97 -16.53
CA LEU A 143 -19.29 12.89 -15.77
C LEU A 143 -19.70 11.76 -16.73
N THR A 144 -18.72 10.99 -17.16
CA THR A 144 -18.96 9.77 -17.93
C THR A 144 -18.70 8.58 -17.01
N ALA A 145 -19.54 7.55 -17.14
CA ALA A 145 -19.12 6.22 -16.71
C ALA A 145 -17.75 5.99 -17.38
N PRO A 146 -16.72 5.56 -16.65
CA PRO A 146 -15.49 5.17 -17.30
C PRO A 146 -15.81 4.27 -18.47
N ALA A 147 -15.32 4.61 -19.66
CA ALA A 147 -15.02 3.59 -20.64
C ALA A 147 -13.75 2.87 -20.15
N PHE A 148 -13.85 2.16 -19.02
CA PHE A 148 -12.97 1.03 -18.83
C PHE A 148 -13.63 -0.05 -19.67
N ALA A 149 -13.21 -0.20 -20.92
CA ALA A 149 -13.60 -1.41 -21.64
C ALA A 149 -13.20 -2.59 -20.71
N PRO A 150 -14.04 -3.63 -20.55
CA PRO A 150 -13.84 -4.68 -19.56
C PRO A 150 -12.50 -5.45 -19.63
N GLU A 151 -11.61 -5.17 -20.60
CA GLU A 151 -10.41 -5.95 -20.92
C GLU A 151 -9.28 -5.08 -21.51
N GLU A 152 -8.80 -4.03 -20.83
CA GLU A 152 -7.67 -3.20 -21.35
C GLU A 152 -6.28 -3.60 -20.82
N GLY A 153 -6.06 -4.90 -20.68
CA GLY A 153 -4.72 -5.49 -20.55
C GLY A 153 -4.74 -6.86 -21.23
N PRO A 154 -3.62 -7.37 -21.72
CA PRO A 154 -3.62 -8.64 -22.41
C PRO A 154 -4.09 -9.73 -21.44
N SER A 155 -5.08 -10.53 -21.86
CA SER A 155 -5.59 -11.64 -21.06
C SER A 155 -4.50 -12.69 -20.76
N ALA A 156 -3.48 -12.75 -21.62
CA ALA A 156 -2.27 -13.55 -21.45
C ALA A 156 -1.03 -12.81 -21.93
N GLY A 157 0.10 -13.03 -21.27
CA GLY A 157 1.39 -12.48 -21.65
C GLY A 157 1.75 -11.16 -20.97
N PRO A 158 2.91 -10.58 -21.33
CA PRO A 158 3.46 -9.39 -20.67
C PRO A 158 2.67 -8.12 -20.99
N LEU A 159 2.72 -7.15 -20.09
CA LEU A 159 2.21 -5.81 -20.36
C LEU A 159 3.13 -5.07 -21.33
N THR A 160 2.52 -4.23 -22.17
CA THR A 160 3.27 -3.37 -23.11
C THR A 160 3.43 -1.97 -22.55
N LYS A 161 4.30 -1.18 -23.18
CA LYS A 161 4.49 0.23 -22.86
C LYS A 161 3.16 1.01 -22.88
N GLU A 162 2.34 0.81 -23.90
CA GLU A 162 1.08 1.55 -24.09
C GLU A 162 0.06 1.26 -22.97
N HIS A 163 0.03 0.02 -22.46
CA HIS A 163 -0.82 -0.34 -21.32
C HIS A 163 -0.38 0.43 -20.07
N LEU A 164 0.93 0.51 -19.83
CA LEU A 164 1.47 1.23 -18.68
C LEU A 164 1.31 2.74 -18.82
N GLU A 165 1.57 3.32 -20.01
CA GLU A 165 1.35 4.75 -20.27
C GLU A 165 -0.08 5.16 -20.00
N ARG A 166 -1.05 4.33 -20.39
CA ARG A 166 -2.47 4.57 -20.07
C ARG A 166 -2.73 4.47 -18.57
N HIS A 167 -2.19 3.45 -17.92
CA HIS A 167 -2.38 3.21 -16.48
C HIS A 167 -1.85 4.35 -15.62
N VAL A 168 -0.58 4.72 -15.79
CA VAL A 168 0.04 5.81 -15.00
C VAL A 168 -0.32 7.20 -15.51
N GLY A 169 -0.75 7.31 -16.77
CA GLY A 169 -1.16 8.57 -17.39
C GLY A 169 -2.60 8.98 -17.08
N ASP A 170 -3.45 8.07 -16.61
CA ASP A 170 -4.81 8.40 -16.18
C ASP A 170 -4.77 9.08 -14.79
N PRO A 171 -5.11 10.38 -14.69
CA PRO A 171 -5.08 11.10 -13.42
C PRO A 171 -6.11 10.57 -12.41
N SER A 172 -7.10 9.79 -12.85
CA SER A 172 -8.07 9.14 -11.97
C SER A 172 -7.50 7.88 -11.31
N GLN A 173 -6.40 7.32 -11.81
CA GLN A 173 -5.72 6.13 -11.29
C GLN A 173 -4.60 6.46 -10.31
N VAL A 174 -3.86 7.54 -10.58
CA VAL A 174 -2.72 7.95 -9.74
C VAL A 174 -3.18 8.96 -8.70
N ARG A 175 -2.86 8.69 -7.43
CA ARG A 175 -3.02 9.64 -6.32
C ARG A 175 -1.66 10.19 -5.95
N TRP A 176 -1.63 11.28 -5.19
CA TRP A 176 -0.40 12.01 -4.93
C TRP A 176 -0.28 12.34 -3.46
N ALA A 177 0.83 11.93 -2.85
CA ALA A 177 1.17 12.25 -1.47
C ALA A 177 2.42 13.14 -1.46
N ARG A 178 2.53 14.07 -0.51
CA ARG A 178 3.82 14.74 -0.29
C ARG A 178 4.81 13.73 0.27
N LEU A 179 6.09 13.91 -0.04
CA LEU A 179 7.14 13.07 0.55
C LEU A 179 7.10 13.07 2.08
N SER A 180 6.88 14.24 2.70
CA SER A 180 6.67 14.39 4.15
C SER A 180 5.46 13.62 4.69
N ALA A 181 4.46 13.32 3.86
CA ALA A 181 3.34 12.49 4.28
C ALA A 181 3.80 11.05 4.59
N LEU A 182 4.91 10.56 4.02
CA LEU A 182 5.49 9.27 4.41
C LEU A 182 5.89 9.25 5.87
N LEU A 183 6.43 10.36 6.41
CA LEU A 183 6.76 10.47 7.83
C LEU A 183 5.51 10.49 8.74
N MET A 184 4.38 10.94 8.22
CA MET A 184 3.14 11.10 9.00
C MET A 184 2.18 9.90 8.88
N THR A 185 2.20 9.23 7.73
CA THR A 185 1.29 8.13 7.39
C THR A 185 1.98 6.77 7.39
N GLY A 186 3.33 6.76 7.38
CA GLY A 186 4.19 5.63 7.73
C GLY A 186 4.20 4.46 6.75
N ARG A 187 3.38 4.44 5.71
CA ARG A 187 3.13 3.21 4.94
C ARG A 187 3.95 3.14 3.66
N ARG A 188 4.96 2.26 3.63
CA ARG A 188 5.56 1.73 2.40
C ARG A 188 5.11 0.29 2.21
N SER A 189 4.44 0.02 1.08
CA SER A 189 4.03 -1.34 0.74
C SER A 189 5.17 -2.12 0.09
N CYS A 190 5.03 -3.43 0.05
CA CYS A 190 5.90 -4.27 -0.77
C CYS A 190 5.75 -3.89 -2.25
N VAL A 191 6.77 -4.19 -3.06
CA VAL A 191 6.68 -4.11 -4.53
C VAL A 191 5.66 -5.08 -5.15
N ASP A 192 5.13 -6.01 -4.34
CA ASP A 192 4.20 -7.08 -4.72
C ASP A 192 3.01 -6.60 -5.56
N GLY A 193 2.71 -7.32 -6.64
CA GLY A 193 1.67 -6.97 -7.60
C GLY A 193 0.24 -7.19 -7.11
N ARG A 194 0.05 -7.91 -5.99
CA ARG A 194 -1.28 -8.26 -5.46
C ARG A 194 -1.95 -7.13 -4.69
N ASP A 195 -1.25 -6.04 -4.42
CA ASP A 195 -1.89 -4.85 -3.86
C ASP A 195 -2.71 -4.14 -4.95
N GLU A 196 -3.97 -3.85 -4.65
CA GLU A 196 -4.86 -3.11 -5.56
C GLU A 196 -4.75 -1.60 -5.35
N GLN A 197 -4.14 -1.18 -4.23
CA GLN A 197 -4.02 0.21 -3.82
C GLN A 197 -2.83 0.92 -4.47
N GLY A 198 -2.87 2.25 -4.56
CA GLY A 198 -1.71 3.06 -4.91
C GLY A 198 -0.62 2.95 -3.84
N VAL A 199 0.58 2.51 -4.22
CA VAL A 199 1.67 2.24 -3.29
C VAL A 199 2.88 3.14 -3.52
N ILE A 200 3.68 3.30 -2.46
CA ILE A 200 5.10 3.61 -2.55
C ILE A 200 5.84 2.31 -2.25
N GLY A 201 6.17 1.59 -3.32
CA GLY A 201 6.70 0.23 -3.24
C GLY A 201 8.21 0.17 -2.97
N THR A 202 8.59 -0.61 -1.96
CA THR A 202 9.97 -1.06 -1.67
C THR A 202 9.98 -2.58 -1.47
N PRO A 203 11.08 -3.30 -1.75
CA PRO A 203 11.15 -4.73 -1.47
C PRO A 203 10.85 -5.00 0.00
N GLY A 204 9.79 -5.77 0.29
CA GLY A 204 9.35 -6.07 1.66
C GLY A 204 8.68 -4.92 2.43
N GLY A 205 8.44 -3.76 1.80
CA GLY A 205 7.82 -2.60 2.47
C GLY A 205 8.65 -2.06 3.63
N ASP A 206 7.99 -1.62 4.71
CA ASP A 206 8.67 -1.13 5.92
C ASP A 206 9.55 -2.21 6.56
N ALA A 207 9.08 -3.46 6.63
CA ALA A 207 9.85 -4.58 7.16
C ALA A 207 11.19 -4.80 6.42
N GLY A 208 11.17 -4.73 5.09
CA GLY A 208 12.38 -4.86 4.27
C GLY A 208 13.34 -3.69 4.47
N GLU A 209 12.83 -2.45 4.45
CA GLU A 209 13.63 -1.24 4.66
C GLU A 209 14.25 -1.19 6.06
N PHE A 210 13.51 -1.61 7.09
CA PHE A 210 14.01 -1.69 8.46
C PHE A 210 15.14 -2.71 8.61
N LEU A 211 14.95 -3.93 8.08
CA LEU A 211 16.00 -4.96 8.10
C LEU A 211 17.25 -4.55 7.32
N LEU A 212 17.06 -3.90 6.17
CA LEU A 212 18.14 -3.32 5.39
C LEU A 212 18.90 -2.26 6.19
N ALA A 213 18.19 -1.40 6.91
CA ALA A 213 18.78 -0.35 7.73
C ALA A 213 19.62 -0.93 8.86
N LEU A 214 19.09 -1.91 9.60
CA LEU A 214 19.81 -2.63 10.63
C LEU A 214 21.07 -3.29 10.08
N ALA A 215 20.97 -3.98 8.94
CA ALA A 215 22.10 -4.65 8.31
C ALA A 215 23.21 -3.67 7.88
N ALA A 216 22.84 -2.49 7.34
CA ALA A 216 23.79 -1.45 7.01
C ALA A 216 24.52 -0.93 8.25
N VAL A 217 23.80 -0.75 9.36
CA VAL A 217 24.38 -0.36 10.65
C VAL A 217 25.33 -1.44 11.18
N GLU A 218 24.96 -2.72 11.14
CA GLU A 218 25.85 -3.84 11.55
C GLU A 218 27.17 -3.80 10.77
N ARG A 219 27.13 -3.53 9.45
CA ARG A 219 28.32 -3.47 8.60
C ARG A 219 29.21 -2.26 8.84
N VAL A 220 28.62 -1.08 8.99
CA VAL A 220 29.37 0.18 9.12
C VAL A 220 29.96 0.34 10.51
N THR A 221 29.26 -0.14 11.54
CA THR A 221 29.65 0.06 12.95
C THR A 221 30.27 -1.17 13.59
N GLY A 222 29.98 -2.37 13.06
CA GLY A 222 30.32 -3.65 13.69
C GLY A 222 29.40 -4.02 14.88
N ALA A 223 28.44 -3.17 15.25
CA ALA A 223 27.49 -3.45 16.31
C ALA A 223 26.44 -4.44 15.81
N LEU A 224 26.31 -5.60 16.45
CA LEU A 224 25.32 -6.61 16.10
C LEU A 224 24.03 -6.39 16.89
N PHE A 225 22.88 -6.50 16.22
CA PHE A 225 21.57 -6.41 16.86
C PHE A 225 21.09 -7.81 17.28
N ASP A 226 20.99 -8.04 18.58
CA ASP A 226 20.36 -9.26 19.13
C ASP A 226 18.83 -9.10 19.21
N ASP A 227 18.13 -10.19 19.57
CA ASP A 227 16.66 -10.23 19.65
C ASP A 227 16.09 -9.05 20.48
N LYS A 228 16.70 -8.75 21.64
CA LYS A 228 16.24 -7.68 22.52
C LYS A 228 16.47 -6.30 21.89
N THR A 229 17.64 -6.09 21.30
CA THR A 229 18.00 -4.81 20.69
C THR A 229 17.12 -4.55 19.47
N VAL A 230 16.80 -5.56 18.66
CA VAL A 230 15.86 -5.43 17.54
C VAL A 230 14.47 -5.06 18.02
N GLU A 231 13.95 -5.67 19.09
CA GLU A 231 12.65 -5.31 19.68
C GLU A 231 12.63 -3.85 20.16
N GLU A 232 13.64 -3.43 20.94
CA GLU A 232 13.72 -2.06 21.44
C GLU A 232 13.85 -1.04 20.30
N VAL A 233 14.64 -1.32 19.26
CA VAL A 233 14.81 -0.44 18.10
C VAL A 233 13.56 -0.41 17.22
N LEU A 234 12.86 -1.53 17.03
CA LEU A 234 11.58 -1.56 16.31
C LEU A 234 10.51 -0.76 17.06
N PHE A 235 10.52 -0.79 18.39
CA PHE A 235 9.62 0.08 19.16
C PHE A 235 9.96 1.56 18.97
N GLN A 236 11.24 1.94 18.92
CA GLN A 236 11.64 3.32 18.61
C GLN A 236 11.29 3.74 17.18
N GLU A 237 11.36 2.82 16.22
CA GLU A 237 10.93 3.04 14.85
C GLU A 237 9.45 3.47 14.82
N LEU A 238 8.59 2.77 15.57
CA LEU A 238 7.17 3.12 15.68
C LEU A 238 6.95 4.48 16.34
N GLU A 239 7.71 4.81 17.38
CA GLU A 239 7.62 6.14 18.03
C GLU A 239 7.98 7.28 17.07
N VAL A 240 8.89 7.04 16.12
CA VAL A 240 9.38 8.08 15.20
C VAL A 240 8.55 8.17 13.93
N PHE A 241 8.16 7.03 13.35
CA PHE A 241 7.51 6.96 12.03
C PHE A 241 6.03 6.55 12.09
N GLY A 242 5.53 6.21 13.27
CA GLY A 242 4.12 5.90 13.51
C GLY A 242 3.76 4.48 13.13
N ARG A 243 3.51 4.22 11.84
CA ARG A 243 3.00 2.93 11.34
C ARG A 243 4.10 2.08 10.73
N PHE A 244 3.89 0.77 10.71
CA PHE A 244 4.86 -0.18 10.17
C PHE A 244 4.18 -1.34 9.47
N TYR A 245 4.38 -1.43 8.16
CA TYR A 245 3.81 -2.45 7.31
C TYR A 245 4.66 -3.73 7.24
N MET A 246 3.99 -4.87 7.40
CA MET A 246 4.46 -6.17 6.96
C MET A 246 3.28 -6.92 6.33
N HIS A 247 3.55 -7.80 5.37
CA HIS A 247 2.49 -8.61 4.78
C HIS A 247 2.83 -10.09 4.70
N THR A 248 1.76 -10.88 4.61
CA THR A 248 1.74 -12.26 4.14
C THR A 248 0.76 -12.36 2.96
N ASP A 249 0.43 -13.57 2.56
CA ASP A 249 -0.60 -13.83 1.56
C ASP A 249 -1.50 -15.00 1.96
N THR A 250 -2.62 -15.14 1.26
CA THR A 250 -3.62 -16.19 1.54
C THR A 250 -3.03 -17.58 1.47
N HIS A 251 -2.07 -17.87 0.57
CA HIS A 251 -1.49 -19.20 0.45
C HIS A 251 -0.57 -19.57 1.64
N ALA A 252 0.31 -18.65 2.01
CA ALA A 252 1.16 -18.79 3.18
C ALA A 252 0.34 -18.83 4.47
N TRP A 253 -0.75 -18.06 4.54
CA TRP A 253 -1.72 -18.09 5.63
C TRP A 253 -2.44 -19.42 5.76
N GLU A 254 -2.97 -19.97 4.67
CA GLU A 254 -3.60 -21.30 4.65
C GLU A 254 -2.61 -22.39 5.10
N THR A 255 -1.35 -22.28 4.64
CA THR A 255 -0.29 -23.20 5.05
C THR A 255 0.00 -23.10 6.55
N LEU A 256 0.07 -21.87 7.10
CA LEU A 256 0.23 -21.62 8.52
C LEU A 256 -0.93 -22.20 9.34
N VAL A 257 -2.17 -21.96 8.92
CA VAL A 257 -3.37 -22.47 9.59
C VAL A 257 -3.37 -24.00 9.62
N ALA A 258 -3.05 -24.64 8.50
CA ALA A 258 -2.93 -26.10 8.43
C ALA A 258 -1.81 -26.63 9.35
N ALA A 259 -0.66 -25.95 9.40
CA ALA A 259 0.44 -26.32 10.29
C ALA A 259 0.05 -26.19 11.76
N LEU A 260 -0.60 -25.09 12.16
CA LEU A 260 -1.06 -24.88 13.53
C LEU A 260 -2.16 -25.87 13.93
N ALA A 261 -3.14 -26.11 13.06
CA ALA A 261 -4.24 -27.03 13.33
C ALA A 261 -3.77 -28.50 13.49
N SER A 262 -2.68 -28.86 12.81
CA SER A 262 -2.08 -30.20 12.88
C SER A 262 -0.96 -30.32 13.92
N ASP A 263 -0.62 -29.25 14.65
CA ASP A 263 0.48 -29.25 15.61
C ASP A 263 0.12 -30.08 16.86
N PRO A 264 0.87 -31.17 17.15
CA PRO A 264 0.60 -31.98 18.34
C PRO A 264 0.71 -31.19 19.64
N GLY A 265 1.56 -30.17 19.69
CA GLY A 265 1.74 -29.28 20.84
C GLY A 265 0.55 -28.36 21.10
N LEU A 266 -0.35 -28.18 20.13
CA LEU A 266 -1.56 -27.36 20.25
C LEU A 266 -2.84 -28.19 20.45
N SER A 267 -2.77 -29.51 20.24
CA SER A 267 -3.91 -30.44 20.29
C SER A 267 -4.73 -30.44 21.59
N ALA A 268 -4.13 -30.06 22.72
CA ALA A 268 -4.82 -29.94 24.00
C ALA A 268 -5.70 -28.69 24.13
N HIS A 269 -5.62 -27.75 23.18
CA HIS A 269 -6.32 -26.47 23.21
C HIS A 269 -7.46 -26.47 22.19
N ARG A 270 -8.53 -25.75 22.51
CA ARG A 270 -9.64 -25.55 21.59
C ARG A 270 -9.22 -24.54 20.52
N LEU A 271 -8.83 -25.05 19.36
CA LEU A 271 -8.53 -24.25 18.17
C LEU A 271 -9.81 -23.91 17.39
N PRO A 272 -9.78 -22.84 16.57
CA PRO A 272 -10.86 -22.52 15.64
C PRO A 272 -11.09 -23.66 14.63
N ASP A 273 -12.30 -23.73 14.06
CA ASP A 273 -12.57 -24.63 12.93
C ASP A 273 -11.70 -24.20 11.73
N LEU A 274 -11.23 -25.14 10.91
CA LEU A 274 -10.39 -24.84 9.74
C LEU A 274 -11.05 -23.85 8.76
N LYS A 275 -12.38 -23.81 8.70
CA LYS A 275 -13.13 -22.89 7.83
C LYS A 275 -13.43 -21.55 8.50
N ASP A 276 -13.14 -21.40 9.79
CA ASP A 276 -13.36 -20.17 10.55
C ASP A 276 -12.16 -19.22 10.38
N GLU A 277 -12.10 -18.55 9.23
CA GLU A 277 -11.03 -17.60 8.88
C GLU A 277 -10.88 -16.49 9.94
N ALA A 278 -12.02 -15.94 10.41
CA ALA A 278 -12.01 -14.89 11.43
C ALA A 278 -11.48 -15.40 12.77
N GLY A 279 -11.85 -16.62 13.17
CA GLY A 279 -11.32 -17.28 14.35
C GLY A 279 -9.81 -17.50 14.28
N TRP A 280 -9.30 -17.93 13.12
CA TRP A 280 -7.85 -18.10 12.91
C TRP A 280 -7.08 -16.78 12.96
N HIS A 281 -7.60 -15.71 12.35
CA HIS A 281 -7.00 -14.38 12.49
C HIS A 281 -6.95 -13.94 13.95
N ALA A 282 -8.08 -14.06 14.67
CA ALA A 282 -8.13 -13.73 16.10
C ALA A 282 -7.14 -14.55 16.93
N PHE A 283 -6.99 -15.84 16.63
CA PHE A 283 -6.06 -16.73 17.33
C PHE A 283 -4.59 -16.36 17.09
N VAL A 284 -4.18 -16.06 15.85
CA VAL A 284 -2.78 -15.71 15.52
C VAL A 284 -2.44 -14.28 15.97
N ASP A 285 -3.41 -13.38 15.96
CA ASP A 285 -3.23 -12.00 16.43
C ASP A 285 -3.22 -11.89 17.94
N HIS A 286 -3.94 -12.77 18.64
CA HIS A 286 -4.03 -12.79 20.09
C HIS A 286 -3.91 -14.22 20.67
N PRO A 287 -2.78 -14.93 20.43
CA PRO A 287 -2.61 -16.27 20.96
C PRO A 287 -2.47 -16.23 22.48
N PRO A 288 -3.02 -17.23 23.20
CA PRO A 288 -2.80 -17.42 24.63
C PRO A 288 -1.30 -17.39 24.96
N VAL A 289 -0.93 -16.81 26.10
CA VAL A 289 0.46 -16.52 26.47
C VAL A 289 1.32 -17.79 26.45
N GLU A 290 0.78 -18.89 26.94
CA GLU A 290 1.38 -20.21 26.98
C GLU A 290 1.61 -20.82 25.57
N LEU A 291 0.83 -20.41 24.57
CA LEU A 291 0.94 -20.89 23.19
C LEU A 291 1.85 -20.03 22.31
N ARG A 292 2.14 -18.79 22.72
CA ARG A 292 2.98 -17.85 21.96
C ARG A 292 4.28 -18.45 21.46
N PRO A 293 5.10 -19.20 22.24
CA PRO A 293 6.33 -19.77 21.73
C PRO A 293 6.12 -20.74 20.56
N ARG A 294 5.07 -21.57 20.63
CA ARG A 294 4.75 -22.55 19.57
C ARG A 294 4.17 -21.88 18.33
N VAL A 295 3.27 -20.92 18.50
CA VAL A 295 2.75 -20.13 17.37
C VAL A 295 3.90 -19.37 16.69
N LEU A 296 4.82 -18.82 17.47
CA LEU A 296 5.99 -18.10 16.97
C LEU A 296 6.94 -19.01 16.17
N GLU A 297 7.19 -20.23 16.64
CA GLU A 297 7.98 -21.22 15.89
C GLU A 297 7.42 -21.40 14.48
N ARG A 298 6.09 -21.52 14.34
CA ARG A 298 5.43 -21.63 13.02
C ARG A 298 5.54 -20.34 12.21
N LEU A 299 5.28 -19.18 12.81
CA LEU A 299 5.36 -17.89 12.11
C LEU A 299 6.76 -17.59 11.54
N LEU A 300 7.81 -18.15 12.15
CA LEU A 300 9.20 -18.00 11.70
C LEU A 300 9.59 -18.96 10.56
N GLU A 301 8.74 -19.90 10.18
CA GLU A 301 9.02 -20.82 9.08
C GLU A 301 8.84 -20.12 7.72
N PRO A 302 9.81 -20.22 6.78
CA PRO A 302 9.69 -19.60 5.46
C PRO A 302 8.42 -20.00 4.68
N ALA A 303 7.86 -21.18 4.94
CA ALA A 303 6.63 -21.66 4.31
C ALA A 303 5.41 -20.80 4.68
N HIS A 304 5.42 -20.15 5.84
CA HIS A 304 4.31 -19.36 6.39
C HIS A 304 4.48 -17.86 6.15
N LEU A 305 5.54 -17.45 5.44
CA LEU A 305 5.81 -16.07 5.05
C LEU A 305 5.42 -15.85 3.57
N GLY A 306 4.35 -15.09 3.35
CA GLY A 306 3.88 -14.75 2.00
C GLY A 306 4.65 -13.62 1.32
N CYS A 307 5.35 -12.76 2.08
CA CYS A 307 6.25 -11.78 1.50
C CYS A 307 7.47 -12.47 0.87
N GLY A 308 7.52 -12.51 -0.47
CA GLY A 308 8.62 -13.12 -1.21
C GLY A 308 9.99 -12.53 -0.86
N HIS A 309 10.06 -11.22 -0.62
CA HIS A 309 11.30 -10.54 -0.23
C HIS A 309 11.82 -11.04 1.13
N LEU A 310 11.01 -10.98 2.18
CA LEU A 310 11.40 -11.45 3.53
C LEU A 310 11.70 -12.96 3.55
N LYS A 311 10.93 -13.75 2.80
CA LYS A 311 11.18 -15.19 2.61
C LYS A 311 12.55 -15.45 1.97
N LEU A 312 12.93 -14.67 0.96
CA LEU A 312 14.24 -14.77 0.32
C LEU A 312 15.36 -14.27 1.22
N MET A 313 15.16 -13.21 2.01
CA MET A 313 16.12 -12.79 3.04
C MET A 313 16.36 -13.90 4.07
N LEU A 314 15.32 -14.62 4.48
CA LEU A 314 15.41 -15.68 5.47
C LEU A 314 16.10 -16.95 4.92
N THR A 315 15.88 -17.26 3.64
CA THR A 315 16.37 -18.49 2.99
C THR A 315 17.69 -18.31 2.25
N ARG A 316 18.01 -17.08 1.83
CA ARG A 316 19.24 -16.70 1.12
C ARG A 316 19.87 -15.42 1.72
N PRO A 317 20.13 -15.38 3.04
CA PRO A 317 20.54 -14.16 3.74
C PRO A 317 21.82 -13.51 3.17
N GLN A 318 22.76 -14.31 2.64
CA GLN A 318 24.00 -13.79 2.04
C GLN A 318 23.73 -12.95 0.79
N ASP A 319 22.82 -13.38 -0.09
CA ASP A 319 22.44 -12.66 -1.31
C ASP A 319 21.80 -11.30 -0.98
N TYR A 320 21.08 -11.24 0.14
CA TYR A 320 20.40 -10.04 0.62
C TYR A 320 21.26 -9.19 1.55
N GLY A 321 22.49 -9.64 1.81
CA GLY A 321 23.43 -8.91 2.62
C GLY A 321 23.07 -8.80 4.10
N VAL A 322 22.25 -9.71 4.61
CA VAL A 322 21.80 -9.72 6.02
C VAL A 322 22.30 -10.94 6.75
N ARG A 323 22.42 -10.86 8.08
CA ARG A 323 22.69 -12.03 8.92
C ARG A 323 21.43 -12.89 9.06
N PRO A 324 21.51 -14.23 8.95
CA PRO A 324 20.33 -15.11 9.09
C PRO A 324 19.53 -14.91 10.39
N ASP A 325 20.24 -14.60 11.48
CA ASP A 325 19.63 -14.39 12.79
C ASP A 325 18.93 -13.04 12.90
N LEU A 326 19.36 -12.02 12.15
CA LEU A 326 18.75 -10.68 12.18
C LEU A 326 17.31 -10.71 11.67
N VAL A 327 17.05 -11.45 10.59
CA VAL A 327 15.69 -11.61 10.04
C VAL A 327 14.77 -12.33 11.05
N ARG A 328 15.29 -13.36 11.73
CA ARG A 328 14.53 -14.08 12.76
C ARG A 328 14.29 -13.23 14.00
N ALA A 329 15.29 -12.46 14.44
CA ALA A 329 15.18 -11.51 15.54
C ALA A 329 14.08 -10.48 15.26
N PHE A 330 14.05 -9.92 14.04
CA PHE A 330 13.00 -9.01 13.61
C PHE A 330 11.61 -9.66 13.64
N LEU A 331 11.43 -10.84 13.06
CA LEU A 331 10.12 -11.50 13.05
C LEU A 331 9.63 -11.82 14.47
N ARG A 332 10.55 -12.21 15.38
CA ARG A 332 10.25 -12.38 16.80
C ARG A 332 9.80 -11.08 17.47
N ALA A 333 10.56 -10.00 17.28
CA ALA A 333 10.22 -8.68 17.79
C ALA A 333 8.87 -8.20 17.26
N TYR A 334 8.63 -8.31 15.96
CA TYR A 334 7.42 -7.87 15.28
C TYR A 334 6.17 -8.58 15.85
N HIS A 335 6.16 -9.91 15.89
CA HIS A 335 5.02 -10.66 16.45
C HIS A 335 4.91 -10.47 17.96
N GLY A 336 6.02 -10.39 18.68
CA GLY A 336 6.06 -10.12 20.11
C GLY A 336 5.39 -8.81 20.49
N LEU A 337 5.73 -7.72 19.81
CA LEU A 337 5.12 -6.39 20.01
C LEU A 337 3.65 -6.38 19.61
N ARG A 338 3.26 -7.04 18.51
CA ARG A 338 1.83 -7.19 18.14
C ARG A 338 1.02 -7.84 19.25
N TRP A 339 1.55 -8.90 19.87
CA TRP A 339 0.91 -9.59 20.98
C TRP A 339 0.91 -8.80 22.31
N GLN A 340 1.67 -7.70 22.37
CA GLN A 340 1.59 -6.70 23.44
C GLN A 340 0.53 -5.62 23.16
N GLY A 341 -0.14 -5.69 22.01
CA GLY A 341 -1.25 -4.80 21.67
C GLY A 341 -0.80 -3.50 21.01
N VAL A 342 0.30 -3.53 20.25
CA VAL A 342 0.81 -2.39 19.45
C VAL A 342 0.07 -2.35 18.09
N PRO A 343 -0.96 -1.51 17.91
CA PRO A 343 -1.81 -1.50 16.72
C PRO A 343 -1.13 -0.93 15.47
N GLU A 344 -0.02 -0.22 15.62
CA GLU A 344 0.74 0.39 14.55
C GLU A 344 1.46 -0.63 13.65
N LEU A 345 1.68 -1.85 14.16
CA LEU A 345 2.27 -2.98 13.44
C LEU A 345 1.20 -3.67 12.59
N GLU A 346 1.12 -3.27 11.32
CA GLU A 346 0.15 -3.75 10.36
C GLU A 346 0.58 -5.08 9.75
N PHE A 347 -0.19 -6.14 9.99
CA PHE A 347 0.01 -7.45 9.37
C PHE A 347 -1.03 -7.69 8.30
N VAL A 348 -0.68 -7.38 7.05
CA VAL A 348 -1.60 -7.38 5.92
C VAL A 348 -1.60 -8.76 5.24
N THR A 349 -2.77 -9.33 4.97
CA THR A 349 -2.89 -10.56 4.16
C THR A 349 -3.28 -10.15 2.74
N LEU A 350 -2.38 -10.35 1.78
CA LEU A 350 -2.67 -10.14 0.36
C LEU A 350 -3.43 -11.33 -0.20
N SER A 351 -4.48 -11.06 -0.96
CA SER A 351 -5.30 -12.09 -1.61
C SER A 351 -4.98 -12.21 -3.09
N GLY A 352 -5.39 -13.33 -3.69
CA GLY A 352 -5.21 -13.58 -5.11
C GLY A 352 -3.89 -14.28 -5.44
N VAL A 353 -3.74 -14.61 -6.71
CA VAL A 353 -2.53 -15.23 -7.27
C VAL A 353 -1.64 -14.16 -7.90
N HIS A 354 -0.34 -14.41 -7.90
CA HIS A 354 0.63 -13.65 -8.66
C HIS A 354 0.34 -13.79 -10.15
N ASP A 355 0.15 -12.67 -10.82
CA ASP A 355 -0.01 -12.57 -12.29
C ASP A 355 0.71 -11.31 -12.80
N GLU A 356 1.90 -11.06 -12.25
CA GLU A 356 2.74 -9.95 -12.65
C GLU A 356 3.20 -10.11 -14.10
N ALA A 357 2.93 -9.08 -14.90
CA ALA A 357 3.19 -9.06 -16.34
C ALA A 357 4.25 -8.02 -16.74
N ALA A 358 4.74 -7.22 -15.80
CA ALA A 358 5.86 -6.29 -15.96
C ALA A 358 6.44 -5.85 -14.60
N VAL A 359 7.61 -5.23 -14.64
CA VAL A 359 8.18 -4.44 -13.54
C VAL A 359 8.15 -2.97 -13.92
N LEU A 360 7.64 -2.13 -13.02
CA LEU A 360 7.52 -0.69 -13.19
C LEU A 360 8.31 0.04 -12.09
N THR A 361 9.37 0.72 -12.50
CA THR A 361 10.13 1.62 -11.63
C THR A 361 9.63 3.04 -11.80
N VAL A 362 9.35 3.72 -10.70
CA VAL A 362 8.73 5.05 -10.70
C VAL A 362 9.74 6.11 -10.28
N TYR A 363 9.84 7.17 -11.09
CA TYR A 363 10.72 8.32 -10.90
C TYR A 363 9.95 9.63 -10.99
N VAL A 364 10.43 10.63 -10.27
CA VAL A 364 9.94 12.01 -10.34
C VAL A 364 11.08 12.89 -10.87
N GLU A 365 10.84 13.61 -11.97
CA GLU A 365 11.80 14.45 -12.70
C GLU A 365 11.93 15.84 -12.04
N GLU A 366 12.16 15.87 -10.72
CA GLU A 366 12.57 17.04 -9.93
C GLU A 366 13.42 16.58 -8.74
N ASP A 367 14.17 17.51 -8.14
CA ASP A 367 14.92 17.22 -6.92
C ASP A 367 13.96 16.94 -5.76
N LEU A 368 14.09 15.76 -5.14
CA LEU A 368 13.22 15.37 -4.04
C LEU A 368 13.51 16.18 -2.77
N TRP A 369 12.50 16.88 -2.29
CA TRP A 369 12.45 17.51 -0.97
C TRP A 369 11.12 17.18 -0.29
N ASP A 370 10.97 17.56 0.99
CA ASP A 370 9.88 17.09 1.85
C ASP A 370 8.47 17.43 1.33
N MET A 371 8.35 18.43 0.45
CA MET A 371 7.09 18.87 -0.13
C MET A 371 6.86 18.38 -1.57
N THR A 372 7.81 17.64 -2.15
CA THR A 372 7.66 17.02 -3.47
C THR A 372 6.45 16.09 -3.49
N SER A 373 5.67 16.14 -4.56
CA SER A 373 4.51 15.26 -4.74
C SER A 373 4.96 13.94 -5.35
N ILE A 374 4.75 12.86 -4.63
CA ILE A 374 5.09 11.49 -5.02
C ILE A 374 3.82 10.80 -5.55
N PRO A 375 3.87 10.18 -6.74
CA PRO A 375 2.76 9.41 -7.27
C PRO A 375 2.59 8.11 -6.48
N LEU A 376 1.36 7.82 -6.07
CA LEU A 376 0.92 6.53 -5.54
C LEU A 376 0.39 5.72 -6.72
N VAL A 377 1.18 4.75 -7.16
CA VAL A 377 0.88 3.95 -8.37
C VAL A 377 0.29 2.62 -7.95
N SER A 378 -0.88 2.27 -8.49
CA SER A 378 -1.49 0.96 -8.23
C SER A 378 -0.72 -0.14 -8.96
N PRO A 379 -0.38 -1.25 -8.30
CA PRO A 379 0.18 -2.44 -8.95
C PRO A 379 -0.79 -3.16 -9.89
N SER A 380 -2.10 -2.85 -9.84
CA SER A 380 -3.09 -3.53 -10.65
C SER A 380 -3.39 -2.78 -11.96
N VAL A 381 -2.94 -3.35 -13.08
CA VAL A 381 -3.06 -2.81 -14.44
C VAL A 381 -4.08 -3.63 -15.24
N GLY A 382 -5.34 -3.17 -15.27
CA GLY A 382 -6.44 -3.95 -15.83
C GLY A 382 -6.59 -5.30 -15.10
N PRO A 383 -6.59 -6.44 -15.82
CA PRO A 383 -6.62 -7.78 -15.22
C PRO A 383 -5.25 -8.28 -14.74
N LYS A 384 -4.15 -7.59 -15.08
CA LYS A 384 -2.78 -7.98 -14.77
C LYS A 384 -2.23 -7.22 -13.57
N GLN A 385 -1.11 -7.72 -13.05
CA GLN A 385 -0.36 -7.08 -11.98
C GLN A 385 0.99 -6.58 -12.50
N VAL A 386 1.61 -5.64 -11.80
CA VAL A 386 3.00 -5.22 -12.03
C VAL A 386 3.72 -5.08 -10.70
N PHE A 387 5.01 -5.38 -10.69
CA PHE A 387 5.85 -4.96 -9.58
C PHE A 387 6.04 -3.45 -9.65
N VAL A 388 5.78 -2.71 -8.56
CA VAL A 388 5.96 -1.25 -8.51
C VAL A 388 7.05 -0.88 -7.52
N ALA A 389 8.13 -0.25 -7.98
CA ALA A 389 9.25 0.17 -7.13
C ALA A 389 9.51 1.68 -7.22
N HIS A 390 9.79 2.32 -6.08
CA HIS A 390 10.12 3.76 -6.00
C HIS A 390 11.55 3.98 -5.43
N PRO A 391 12.62 3.55 -6.14
CA PRO A 391 13.97 3.55 -5.59
C PRO A 391 14.48 4.94 -5.21
N GLN A 392 14.15 5.97 -5.98
CA GLN A 392 14.53 7.37 -5.71
C GLN A 392 13.89 7.88 -4.41
N VAL A 393 12.59 7.61 -4.22
CA VAL A 393 11.83 8.00 -3.03
C VAL A 393 12.31 7.22 -1.81
N ALA A 394 12.55 5.91 -1.96
CA ALA A 394 13.08 5.07 -0.90
C ALA A 394 14.47 5.54 -0.44
N ALA A 395 15.36 5.86 -1.38
CA ALA A 395 16.68 6.41 -1.06
C ALA A 395 16.57 7.72 -0.26
N LYS A 396 15.66 8.63 -0.66
CA LYS A 396 15.41 9.86 0.09
C LYS A 396 14.87 9.59 1.49
N HIS A 397 13.98 8.62 1.64
CA HIS A 397 13.45 8.23 2.95
C HIS A 397 14.52 7.61 3.86
N ARG A 398 15.51 6.89 3.30
CA ARG A 398 16.66 6.38 4.07
C ARG A 398 17.50 7.48 4.70
N ASP A 399 17.43 8.72 4.21
CA ASP A 399 18.04 9.85 4.90
C ASP A 399 17.49 10.01 6.33
N HIS A 400 16.21 9.69 6.55
CA HIS A 400 15.60 9.72 7.88
C HIS A 400 16.07 8.56 8.77
N TYR A 401 16.32 7.37 8.21
CA TYR A 401 16.94 6.28 8.97
C TYR A 401 18.36 6.61 9.42
N VAL A 402 19.16 7.25 8.56
CA VAL A 402 20.50 7.71 8.94
C VAL A 402 20.41 8.66 10.14
N GLU A 403 19.47 9.60 10.12
CA GLU A 403 19.24 10.52 11.24
C GLU A 403 18.67 9.81 12.48
N PHE A 404 17.78 8.84 12.29
CA PHE A 404 17.23 7.99 13.35
C PHE A 404 18.35 7.26 14.10
N PHE A 405 19.21 6.51 13.39
CA PHE A 405 20.33 5.80 14.03
C PHE A 405 21.35 6.74 14.65
N ARG A 406 21.57 7.94 14.08
CA ARG A 406 22.42 8.97 14.69
C ARG A 406 21.89 9.43 16.06
N ARG A 407 20.56 9.36 16.28
CA ARG A 407 19.90 9.73 17.54
C ARG A 407 19.76 8.57 18.53
N LEU A 408 19.77 7.33 18.05
CA LEU A 408 19.66 6.11 18.87
C LEU A 408 20.96 5.72 19.59
N THR A 409 21.63 6.67 20.24
CA THR A 409 22.96 6.49 20.86
C THR A 409 23.01 5.44 21.97
N ARG A 410 21.86 5.08 22.56
CA ARG A 410 21.73 4.00 23.53
C ARG A 410 21.98 2.62 22.91
N TRP A 411 21.57 2.41 21.67
CA TRP A 411 21.62 1.10 20.99
C TRP A 411 22.81 1.00 20.03
N VAL A 412 23.11 2.09 19.32
CA VAL A 412 24.27 2.17 18.43
C VAL A 412 24.94 3.52 18.53
N LYS A 413 26.26 3.52 18.69
CA LYS A 413 27.08 4.72 18.61
C LYS A 413 27.58 4.91 17.17
N LEU A 414 26.98 5.84 16.45
CA LEU A 414 27.42 6.22 15.11
C LEU A 414 28.42 7.39 15.19
N GLU A 415 29.68 7.15 14.84
CA GLU A 415 30.69 8.19 14.80
C GLU A 415 30.45 9.16 13.61
N PRO A 416 30.84 10.44 13.71
CA PRO A 416 30.57 11.42 12.64
C PRO A 416 31.07 10.99 11.25
N HIS A 417 32.21 10.30 11.18
CA HIS A 417 32.79 9.80 9.93
C HIS A 417 32.04 8.59 9.35
N GLN A 418 31.14 7.95 10.11
CA GLN A 418 30.34 6.80 9.70
C GLN A 418 28.97 7.17 9.13
N VAL A 419 28.53 8.43 9.27
CA VAL A 419 27.20 8.88 8.83
C VAL A 419 27.01 8.75 7.32
N GLU A 420 27.98 9.23 6.53
CA GLU A 420 27.90 9.14 5.06
C GLU A 420 28.16 7.71 4.54
N PRO A 421 29.11 6.94 5.10
CA PRO A 421 29.21 5.51 4.84
C PRO A 421 27.90 4.74 5.12
N LEU A 422 27.16 5.07 6.19
CA LEU A 422 25.87 4.44 6.46
C LEU A 422 24.86 4.71 5.36
N ARG A 423 24.71 5.97 4.93
CA ARG A 423 23.82 6.33 3.82
C ARG A 423 24.20 5.57 2.54
N THR A 424 25.49 5.51 2.24
CA THR A 424 26.02 4.82 1.06
C THR A 424 25.73 3.32 1.13
N GLU A 425 25.99 2.70 2.27
CA GLU A 425 25.82 1.26 2.50
C GLU A 425 24.34 0.86 2.41
N MET A 426 23.44 1.64 3.03
CA MET A 426 22.00 1.42 2.93
C MET A 426 21.52 1.41 1.47
N ASN A 427 21.97 2.37 0.66
CA ASN A 427 21.59 2.43 -0.75
C ASN A 427 22.23 1.32 -1.59
N ALA A 428 23.45 0.91 -1.26
CA ALA A 428 24.12 -0.22 -1.92
C ALA A 428 23.37 -1.54 -1.66
N ILE A 429 23.06 -1.84 -0.39
CA ILE A 429 22.27 -3.02 0.00
C ILE A 429 20.91 -2.98 -0.69
N ALA A 430 20.26 -1.82 -0.75
CA ALA A 430 18.94 -1.69 -1.38
C ALA A 430 18.95 -2.08 -2.86
N ALA A 431 19.96 -1.60 -3.60
CA ALA A 431 20.10 -1.92 -5.01
C ALA A 431 20.34 -3.42 -5.22
N THR A 432 21.21 -4.03 -4.41
CA THR A 432 21.45 -5.48 -4.41
C THR A 432 20.18 -6.26 -4.11
N GLN A 433 19.49 -5.92 -3.02
CA GLN A 433 18.26 -6.57 -2.58
C GLN A 433 17.13 -6.46 -3.61
N LEU A 434 16.92 -5.29 -4.21
CA LEU A 434 15.94 -5.11 -5.29
C LEU A 434 16.29 -6.00 -6.49
N GLY A 435 17.56 -6.01 -6.92
CA GLY A 435 18.03 -6.84 -8.03
C GLY A 435 17.79 -8.34 -7.79
N HIS A 436 18.15 -8.85 -6.61
CA HIS A 436 17.92 -10.26 -6.26
C HIS A 436 16.42 -10.61 -6.14
N THR A 437 15.61 -9.68 -5.63
CA THR A 437 14.15 -9.85 -5.51
C THR A 437 13.54 -9.96 -6.90
N LEU A 438 13.81 -9.00 -7.78
CA LEU A 438 13.30 -9.00 -9.15
C LEU A 438 13.80 -10.23 -9.92
N LYS A 439 15.08 -10.58 -9.82
CA LYS A 439 15.61 -11.79 -10.47
C LYS A 439 14.93 -13.08 -10.00
N SER A 440 14.47 -13.13 -8.75
CA SER A 440 13.82 -14.32 -8.20
C SER A 440 12.31 -14.36 -8.47
N LEU A 441 11.65 -13.21 -8.48
CA LEU A 441 10.19 -13.09 -8.52
C LEU A 441 9.62 -12.59 -9.87
N ALA A 442 10.44 -11.92 -10.67
CA ALA A 442 10.05 -11.23 -11.91
C ALA A 442 10.92 -11.65 -13.11
N ASN A 443 11.61 -12.80 -13.03
CA ASN A 443 12.57 -13.25 -14.04
C ASN A 443 11.95 -13.28 -15.45
N GLY A 444 12.58 -12.59 -16.41
CA GLY A 444 12.11 -12.53 -17.80
C GLY A 444 10.94 -11.59 -18.06
N LEU A 445 10.40 -10.91 -17.04
CA LEU A 445 9.40 -9.86 -17.23
C LEU A 445 10.04 -8.60 -17.84
N PRO A 446 9.30 -7.85 -18.68
CA PRO A 446 9.76 -6.57 -19.17
C PRO A 446 9.86 -5.54 -18.04
N LEU A 447 10.91 -4.72 -18.11
CA LEU A 447 11.19 -3.64 -17.17
C LEU A 447 10.86 -2.31 -17.82
N PHE A 448 10.07 -1.49 -17.12
CA PHE A 448 9.70 -0.15 -17.55
C PHE A 448 10.02 0.88 -16.48
N GLU A 449 10.26 2.11 -16.91
CA GLU A 449 10.39 3.29 -16.05
C GLU A 449 9.24 4.26 -16.33
N ALA A 450 8.45 4.61 -15.30
CA ALA A 450 7.52 5.73 -15.35
C ALA A 450 8.18 6.98 -14.77
N ARG A 451 8.40 7.98 -15.62
CA ARG A 451 9.05 9.25 -15.28
C ARG A 451 8.01 10.36 -15.26
N PHE A 452 7.69 10.85 -14.07
CA PHE A 452 6.67 11.86 -13.84
C PHE A 452 7.27 13.28 -13.83
N GLU A 453 6.71 14.16 -14.64
CA GLU A 453 6.99 15.60 -14.66
C GLU A 453 5.83 16.34 -13.98
N GLY A 454 5.88 16.38 -12.65
CA GLY A 454 4.76 16.84 -11.82
C GLY A 454 3.52 15.96 -11.96
N THR A 455 2.35 16.53 -11.67
CA THR A 455 1.08 15.79 -11.53
C THR A 455 0.32 15.49 -12.83
N ASP A 456 0.76 16.04 -13.96
CA ASP A 456 -0.01 16.03 -15.22
C ASP A 456 0.64 15.23 -16.35
N ARG A 457 1.95 14.98 -16.24
CA ARG A 457 2.73 14.39 -17.34
C ARG A 457 3.53 13.22 -16.83
N VAL A 458 3.47 12.12 -17.56
CA VAL A 458 4.28 10.94 -17.33
C VAL A 458 4.76 10.41 -18.67
N ARG A 459 6.01 9.96 -18.69
CA ARG A 459 6.61 9.26 -19.82
C ARG A 459 7.00 7.86 -19.36
N VAL A 460 6.55 6.83 -20.07
CA VAL A 460 7.00 5.46 -19.82
C VAL A 460 8.10 5.10 -20.80
N VAL A 461 9.18 4.52 -20.29
CA VAL A 461 10.35 4.09 -21.05
C VAL A 461 10.53 2.59 -20.84
N GLU A 462 10.80 1.85 -21.92
CA GLU A 462 11.21 0.45 -21.81
C GLU A 462 12.70 0.41 -21.44
N ALA A 463 13.00 -0.17 -20.29
CA ALA A 463 14.35 -0.22 -19.71
C ALA A 463 15.01 -1.60 -19.85
N GLY A 464 14.32 -2.57 -20.47
CA GLY A 464 14.84 -3.88 -20.81
C GLY A 464 14.00 -5.00 -20.23
N LYS A 465 14.66 -6.06 -19.74
CA LYS A 465 14.05 -7.21 -19.08
C LYS A 465 14.86 -7.56 -17.84
N VAL A 466 14.20 -8.12 -16.85
CA VAL A 466 14.82 -8.62 -15.61
C VAL A 466 15.74 -9.80 -15.88
#